data_AF-A0A382VIX0-F1
#
_entry.id   AF-A0A382VIX0-F1
#
_cell.length_a   1.000
_cell.length_b   1.000
_cell.length_c   1.000
_cell.angle_alpha   90.00
_cell.angle_beta   90.00
_cell.angle_gamma   90.00
#
_symmetry.space_group_name_H-M   'P 1'
#
loop_
_entity.id
_entity.type
_entity.pdbx_description
1 polymer ?
#
loop_
_entity_poly.entity_id
_entity_poly.type
_entity_poly.pdbx_seq_one_letter_code
_entity_poly.pdbx_strand_id
1 'polypeptide(L)'
;MLVKFLLLFTVVPVIELALLIEAGQYLGVLPTVMAVLGTGFVGALLARNQGYLAVRRLQQALSAGRFPGEEIVDGVLILSGGLLLLTPGFFTDFVG
;
A
#
# COMPACT_ATOMS: atom_id res chain seq x y z
N MET A 1 -4.16 24.50 2.59
CA MET A 1 -3.95 23.05 2.81
C MET A 1 -4.74 22.19 1.85
N LEU A 2 -6.05 22.42 1.67
CA LEU A 2 -6.90 21.64 0.75
C LEU A 2 -6.36 21.55 -0.69
N VAL A 3 -5.94 22.68 -1.28
CA VAL A 3 -5.38 22.74 -2.65
C VAL A 3 -4.15 21.86 -2.81
N LYS A 4 -3.33 21.73 -1.75
CA LYS A 4 -2.10 20.94 -1.78
C LYS A 4 -2.40 19.43 -1.84
N PHE A 5 -3.39 18.98 -1.07
CA PHE A 5 -3.88 17.59 -1.15
C PHE A 5 -4.57 17.31 -2.49
N LEU A 6 -5.39 18.25 -2.98
CA LEU A 6 -6.05 18.11 -4.27
C LEU A 6 -5.05 17.95 -5.42
N LEU A 7 -3.99 18.77 -5.42
CA LEU A 7 -2.89 18.63 -6.37
C LEU A 7 -2.18 17.28 -6.22
N LEU A 8 -1.85 16.83 -5.00
CA LEU A 8 -1.19 15.54 -4.79
C LEU A 8 -2.04 14.37 -5.33
N PHE A 9 -3.31 14.30 -4.94
CA PHE A 9 -4.24 13.25 -5.36
C PHE A 9 -4.64 13.31 -6.83
N THR A 10 -4.34 14.41 -7.55
CA THR A 10 -4.59 14.52 -8.99
C THR A 10 -3.33 14.27 -9.80
N VAL A 11 -2.23 14.91 -9.43
CA VAL A 11 -0.96 14.85 -10.18
C VAL A 11 -0.32 13.47 -10.07
N VAL A 12 -0.33 12.86 -8.88
CA VAL A 12 0.30 11.55 -8.67
C VAL A 12 -0.37 10.48 -9.54
N PRO A 13 -1.70 10.28 -9.53
CA PRO A 13 -2.34 9.29 -10.40
C PRO A 13 -2.18 9.60 -11.89
N VAL A 14 -2.14 10.87 -12.28
CA VAL A 14 -1.89 11.25 -13.68
C VAL A 14 -0.50 10.81 -14.14
N ILE A 15 0.52 11.03 -13.31
CA ILE A 15 1.90 10.58 -13.58
C ILE A 15 1.95 9.05 -13.65
N GLU A 16 1.29 8.35 -12.74
CA GLU A 16 1.24 6.88 -12.75
C GLU A 16 0.58 6.32 -14.00
N LEU A 17 -0.54 6.92 -14.43
CA LEU A 17 -1.21 6.51 -15.65
C LEU A 17 -0.30 6.71 -16.87
N ALA A 18 0.40 7.84 -16.94
CA ALA A 18 1.34 8.14 -18.02
C ALA A 18 2.48 7.10 -18.06
N LEU A 19 3.07 6.77 -16.91
CA LEU A 19 4.13 5.78 -16.80
C LEU A 19 3.65 4.36 -17.14
N LEU A 20 2.43 3.99 -16.74
CA LEU A 20 1.84 2.69 -17.11
C LEU A 20 1.58 2.59 -18.61
N ILE A 21 1.11 3.67 -19.25
CA ILE A 21 0.92 3.72 -20.70
C ILE A 21 2.27 3.59 -21.40
N GLU A 22 3.27 4.34 -20.96
CA GLU A 22 4.62 4.32 -21.52
C GLU A 22 5.27 2.94 -21.35
N ALA A 23 5.19 2.35 -20.16
CA ALA A 23 5.62 0.98 -19.89
C ALA A 23 4.88 -0.03 -20.80
N GLY A 24 3.57 0.13 -20.98
CA GLY A 24 2.76 -0.69 -21.89
C GLY A 24 3.20 -0.60 -23.35
N GLN A 25 3.73 0.55 -23.79
CA GLN A 25 4.28 0.74 -25.14
C GLN A 25 5.67 0.13 -25.31
N TYR A 26 6.54 0.22 -24.30
CA TYR A 26 7.91 -0.30 -24.37
C TYR A 26 8.02 -1.80 -24.06
N LEU A 27 7.34 -2.26 -23.01
CA LEU A 27 7.39 -3.64 -22.50
C LEU A 27 6.25 -4.51 -23.04
N GLY A 28 5.18 -3.89 -23.55
CA GLY A 28 3.94 -4.56 -23.89
C GLY A 28 2.96 -4.59 -22.70
N VAL A 29 1.67 -4.74 -23.03
CA VAL A 29 0.58 -4.71 -22.04
C VAL A 29 0.70 -5.85 -21.04
N LEU A 30 0.96 -7.08 -21.51
CA LEU A 30 0.97 -8.26 -20.64
C LEU A 30 2.10 -8.21 -19.59
N PRO A 31 3.37 -7.90 -19.93
CA PRO A 31 4.41 -7.73 -18.93
C PRO A 31 4.14 -6.59 -17.94
N THR A 32 3.56 -5.48 -18.41
CA THR A 32 3.20 -4.33 -17.55
C THR A 32 2.15 -4.71 -16.52
N VAL A 33 1.09 -5.41 -16.95
CA VAL A 33 0.05 -5.93 -16.04
C VAL A 33 0.64 -6.93 -15.05
N MET A 34 1.51 -7.84 -15.50
CA MET A 34 2.17 -8.80 -14.61
C MET A 34 3.07 -8.12 -13.58
N ALA A 35 3.78 -7.05 -13.95
CA ALA A 35 4.60 -6.28 -13.03
C ALA A 35 3.74 -5.64 -11.92
N VAL A 36 2.65 -4.97 -12.30
CA VAL A 36 1.70 -4.35 -11.38
C VAL A 36 1.03 -5.37 -10.46
N LEU A 37 0.59 -6.51 -11.00
CA LEU A 37 0.04 -7.59 -10.18
C LEU A 37 1.10 -8.18 -9.24
N GLY A 38 2.35 -8.23 -9.69
CA GLY A 38 3.50 -8.67 -8.90
C GLY A 38 3.77 -7.75 -7.71
N THR A 39 3.82 -6.43 -7.92
CA THR A 39 4.04 -5.47 -6.83
C THR A 39 2.89 -5.50 -5.83
N GLY A 40 1.64 -5.50 -6.30
CA GLY A 40 0.46 -5.61 -5.45
C GLY A 40 0.42 -6.92 -4.66
N PHE A 41 0.84 -8.05 -5.26
CA PHE A 41 0.93 -9.32 -4.57
C PHE A 41 1.99 -9.31 -3.46
N VAL A 42 3.17 -8.77 -3.72
CA VAL A 42 4.23 -8.61 -2.72
C VAL A 42 3.76 -7.71 -1.58
N GLY A 43 3.15 -6.56 -1.90
CA GLY A 43 2.59 -5.65 -0.90
C GLY A 43 1.52 -6.31 -0.02
N ALA A 44 0.61 -7.07 -0.63
CA ALA A 44 -0.41 -7.83 0.09
C ALA A 44 0.19 -8.90 1.03
N LEU A 45 1.25 -9.59 0.60
CA LEU A 45 1.96 -10.55 1.44
C LEU A 45 2.63 -9.88 2.65
N LEU A 46 3.26 -8.72 2.45
CA LEU A 46 3.88 -7.94 3.52
C LEU A 46 2.83 -7.45 4.52
N ALA A 47 1.73 -6.87 4.03
CA ALA A 47 0.61 -6.41 4.86
C ALA A 47 0.00 -7.56 5.67
N ARG A 48 -0.18 -8.74 5.04
CA ARG A 48 -0.66 -9.95 5.71
C ARG A 48 0.27 -10.37 6.86
N ASN A 49 1.57 -10.44 6.63
CA ASN A 49 2.54 -10.84 7.65
C ASN A 49 2.58 -9.85 8.83
N GLN A 50 2.60 -8.54 8.55
CA GLN A 50 2.57 -7.52 9.59
C GLN A 50 1.24 -7.51 10.35
N GLY A 51 0.12 -7.73 9.65
CA GLY A 51 -1.21 -7.82 10.26
C GLY A 51 -1.33 -8.94 11.29
N TYR A 52 -0.79 -10.13 11.00
CA TYR A 52 -0.76 -11.22 11.97
C TYR A 52 0.04 -10.87 13.23
N LEU A 53 1.17 -10.19 13.08
CA LEU A 53 1.99 -9.74 14.21
C LEU A 53 1.27 -8.68 15.05
N ALA A 54 0.60 -7.72 14.41
CA ALA A 54 -0.19 -6.70 15.08
C ALA A 54 -1.33 -7.31 15.91
N VAL A 55 -2.08 -8.26 15.33
CA VAL A 55 -3.15 -8.97 16.06
C VAL A 55 -2.61 -9.75 17.26
N ARG A 56 -1.45 -10.42 17.11
CA ARG A 56 -0.82 -11.12 18.24
C ARG A 56 -0.43 -10.17 19.37
N ARG A 57 0.15 -9.01 19.05
CA ARG A 57 0.52 -7.98 20.05
C ARG A 57 -0.72 -7.40 20.73
N LEU A 58 -1.78 -7.13 19.97
CA LEU A 58 -3.08 -6.69 20.48
C LEU A 58 -3.65 -7.71 21.50
N GLN A 59 -3.63 -9.00 21.14
CA GLN A 59 -4.09 -10.06 22.05
C GLN A 59 -3.25 -10.14 23.32
N GLN A 60 -1.91 -10.08 23.21
CA GLN A 60 -1.00 -10.08 24.36
C GLN A 60 -1.25 -8.89 25.29
N ALA A 61 -1.51 -7.70 24.72
CA ALA A 61 -1.83 -6.50 25.46
C ALA A 61 -3.13 -6.65 26.27
N LEU A 62 -4.19 -7.11 25.62
CA LEU A 62 -5.47 -7.34 26.26
C LEU A 62 -5.37 -8.42 27.35
N SER A 63 -4.66 -9.51 27.10
CA SER A 63 -4.42 -10.57 28.09
C SER A 63 -3.60 -10.10 29.30
N ALA A 64 -2.74 -9.09 29.13
CA ALA A 64 -1.98 -8.47 30.21
C ALA A 64 -2.77 -7.37 30.95
N GLY A 65 -4.04 -7.12 30.59
CA GLY A 65 -4.86 -6.06 31.18
C GLY A 65 -4.40 -4.64 30.84
N ARG A 66 -3.52 -4.47 29.82
CA ARG A 66 -3.08 -3.15 29.34
C ARG A 66 -3.99 -2.64 28.22
N PHE A 67 -4.21 -1.33 28.17
CA PHE A 67 -4.94 -0.71 27.07
C PHE A 67 -4.08 -0.64 25.80
N PRO A 68 -4.48 -1.28 24.68
CA PRO A 68 -3.61 -1.44 23.52
C PRO A 68 -3.75 -0.31 22.49
N GLY A 69 -3.53 0.94 22.92
CA GLY A 69 -3.68 2.10 22.04
C GLY A 69 -2.72 2.07 20.84
N GLU A 70 -1.45 1.75 21.08
CA GLU A 70 -0.42 1.69 20.04
C GLU A 70 -0.67 0.56 19.05
N GLU A 71 -1.06 -0.64 19.52
CA GLU A 71 -1.30 -1.79 18.65
C GLU A 71 -2.51 -1.58 17.72
N ILE A 72 -3.50 -0.81 18.17
CA ILE A 72 -4.63 -0.41 17.33
C ILE A 72 -4.17 0.53 16.22
N VAL A 73 -3.34 1.53 16.54
CA VAL A 73 -2.78 2.46 15.54
C VAL A 73 -1.92 1.71 14.54
N ASP A 74 -1.02 0.83 15.00
CA ASP A 74 -0.21 -0.04 14.14
C ASP A 74 -1.11 -0.87 13.20
N GLY A 75 -2.17 -1.47 13.73
CA GLY A 75 -3.12 -2.24 12.92
C GLY A 75 -3.79 -1.41 11.83
N VAL A 76 -4.21 -0.18 12.15
CA VAL A 76 -4.80 0.75 11.17
C VAL A 76 -3.79 1.16 10.12
N LEU A 77 -2.54 1.44 10.50
CA LEU A 77 -1.47 1.80 9.57
C LEU A 77 -1.13 0.65 8.62
N ILE A 78 -1.04 -0.58 9.13
CA ILE A 78 -0.79 -1.78 8.31
C ILE A 78 -1.93 -2.01 7.31
N LEU A 79 -3.19 -1.87 7.74
CA LEU A 79 -4.34 -1.99 6.85
C LEU A 79 -4.37 -0.90 5.79
N SER A 80 -4.10 0.34 6.19
CA SER A 80 -4.08 1.49 5.27
C SER A 80 -2.95 1.35 4.25
N GLY A 81 -1.74 0.96 4.69
CA GLY A 81 -0.61 0.68 3.82
C GLY A 81 -0.88 -0.50 2.88
N GLY A 82 -1.48 -1.57 3.38
CA GLY A 82 -1.88 -2.72 2.55
C GLY A 82 -2.91 -2.34 1.48
N LEU A 83 -3.90 -1.51 1.81
CA LEU A 83 -4.87 -0.99 0.84
C LEU A 83 -4.20 -0.10 -0.22
N LEU A 84 -3.26 0.74 0.18
CA LEU A 84 -2.52 1.61 -0.74
C LEU A 84 -1.61 0.81 -1.70
N LEU A 85 -0.99 -0.28 -1.23
CA LEU A 85 -0.18 -1.17 -2.06
C LEU A 85 -1.00 -2.06 -3.01
N LEU A 86 -2.29 -2.24 -2.74
CA LEU A 86 -3.21 -2.92 -3.66
C LEU A 86 -3.66 -2.01 -4.80
N THR A 87 -3.58 -0.68 -4.61
CA THR A 87 -3.75 0.28 -5.69
C THR A 87 -2.52 0.22 -6.61
N PRO A 88 -2.70 0.02 -7.92
CA PRO A 88 -1.58 -0.12 -8.85
C PRO A 88 -0.76 1.17 -8.90
N GLY A 89 0.42 1.15 -8.30
CA GLY A 89 1.29 2.31 -8.17
C GLY A 89 2.64 2.09 -8.84
N PHE A 90 2.73 2.07 -10.17
CA PHE A 90 4.02 1.74 -10.82
C PHE A 90 5.18 2.65 -10.39
N PHE A 91 4.88 3.93 -10.10
CA PHE A 91 5.84 4.89 -9.56
C PHE A 91 5.86 4.92 -8.03
N THR A 92 4.69 4.90 -7.39
CA THR A 92 4.62 4.96 -5.92
C THR A 92 5.11 3.67 -5.26
N ASP A 93 5.03 2.51 -5.90
CA ASP A 93 5.62 1.24 -5.48
C ASP A 93 7.15 1.25 -5.58
N PHE A 94 7.73 2.05 -6.50
CA PHE A 94 9.20 2.17 -6.65
C PHE A 94 9.80 3.19 -5.67
N VAL A 95 9.05 4.25 -5.37
CA VAL A 95 9.45 5.32 -4.43
C VAL A 95 9.10 4.95 -2.98
N GLY A 96 8.15 4.03 -2.79
CA GLY A 96 7.63 3.57 -1.51
C GLY A 96 8.67 2.99 -0.56
#